data_AF-A0A1G5W807-F1
#
_entry.id   AF-A0A1G5W807-F1
#
_cell.length_a   1.000
_cell.length_b   1.000
_cell.length_c   1.000
_cell.angle_alpha   90.00
_cell.angle_beta   90.00
_cell.angle_gamma   90.00
#
_symmetry.space_group_name_H-M   'P 1'
#
loop_
_entity.id
_entity.type
_entity.pdbx_description
1 polymer ?
#
loop_
_entity_poly.entity_id
_entity_poly.type
_entity_poly.pdbx_seq_one_letter_code
_entity_poly.pdbx_strand_id
1 'polypeptide(L)'
;MSGLLVGASAPRTAFSIMKMRSSKTLVFYPGPNKVTGCNFLTRNVFECGPEVIGLLASWDKWASIADIARAHGWSKSELKAVVPRLLDFSALVTAGSPLAEQEAQFTGQWNWGIPTALMHFCVQDSEFMTIEQAEERQIERAVHTPQPDLLLRNSPGAIRLPNALEDNELLALMARRRTNRTAATPTITSEQLSDCLFAGMGITGETTNCVGALPLGMTPSGGARNPYEAYVVAQAVEGLEPGVYHYSAADHDLGRISANHLPKISELVGGQEWADAMPCLILLCAKLDRTMWKYEDANAYRVVLIEAGHIGQNIMLAATNHGLSACPTAALSHSAIKRLLGLDRLTDAPVYALTISTPQTCPSSVGQSIN
;
A
#
# COMPACT_ATOMS: atom_id res chain seq x y z
N MET A 1 -30.61 -28.78 12.51
CA MET A 1 -29.34 -28.17 12.09
C MET A 1 -28.78 -27.35 13.24
N SER A 2 -28.34 -28.05 14.28
CA SER A 2 -27.87 -27.50 15.55
C SER A 2 -26.37 -27.80 15.63
N GLY A 3 -25.56 -26.74 15.65
CA GLY A 3 -24.11 -26.84 15.78
C GLY A 3 -23.41 -25.97 14.76
N LEU A 4 -23.32 -24.67 15.03
CA LEU A 4 -22.36 -23.76 14.40
C LEU A 4 -22.18 -22.52 15.30
N LEU A 5 -21.25 -22.67 16.23
CA LEU A 5 -20.30 -21.69 16.76
C LEU A 5 -20.79 -20.61 17.76
N VAL A 6 -19.88 -20.34 18.69
CA VAL A 6 -20.03 -19.51 19.90
C VAL A 6 -19.30 -18.18 19.70
N GLY A 7 -20.02 -17.08 19.92
CA GLY A 7 -19.49 -15.72 19.99
C GLY A 7 -20.59 -14.78 20.50
N ALA A 8 -20.23 -13.83 21.38
CA ALA A 8 -21.20 -13.00 22.07
C ALA A 8 -21.92 -12.04 21.09
N SER A 9 -23.24 -12.20 20.94
CA SER A 9 -24.08 -11.32 20.12
C SER A 9 -24.50 -10.07 20.89
N ALA A 10 -24.40 -8.89 20.27
CA ALA A 10 -25.06 -7.68 20.75
C ALA A 10 -26.58 -7.90 20.98
N PRO A 11 -27.21 -7.21 21.95
CA PRO A 11 -28.60 -7.47 22.32
C PRO A 11 -29.57 -7.26 21.14
N ARG A 12 -30.38 -8.30 20.87
CA ARG A 12 -31.29 -8.46 19.72
C ARG A 12 -32.38 -7.37 19.57
N THR A 13 -32.57 -6.50 20.56
CA THR A 13 -33.57 -5.43 20.57
C THR A 13 -33.14 -4.12 19.91
N ALA A 14 -31.84 -3.89 19.68
CA ALA A 14 -31.34 -2.62 19.13
C ALA A 14 -31.55 -2.45 17.60
N PHE A 15 -31.72 -3.55 16.86
CA PHE A 15 -31.76 -3.54 15.39
C PHE A 15 -33.07 -3.06 14.76
N SER A 16 -34.17 -2.96 15.53
CA SER A 16 -35.50 -2.66 14.93
C SER A 16 -35.66 -1.20 14.49
N ILE A 17 -34.95 -0.28 15.15
CA ILE A 17 -34.98 1.18 14.87
C ILE A 17 -33.74 1.66 14.11
N MET A 18 -32.70 0.83 14.06
CA MET A 18 -31.45 1.16 13.40
C MET A 18 -31.65 1.23 11.89
N LYS A 19 -31.21 2.33 11.28
CA LYS A 19 -31.20 2.48 9.82
C LYS A 19 -29.92 1.90 9.25
N MET A 20 -30.08 1.05 8.26
CA MET A 20 -29.00 0.39 7.53
C MET A 20 -29.17 0.61 6.03
N ARG A 21 -28.12 0.37 5.26
CA ARG A 21 -28.20 0.21 3.80
C ARG A 21 -27.19 -0.84 3.34
N SER A 22 -27.36 -1.35 2.14
CA SER A 22 -26.32 -2.13 1.50
C SER A 22 -25.06 -1.32 1.30
N SER A 23 -23.92 -2.00 1.50
CA SER A 23 -22.62 -1.44 1.19
C SER A 23 -22.53 -1.09 -0.29
N LYS A 24 -21.99 0.08 -0.59
CA LYS A 24 -21.69 0.59 -1.93
C LYS A 24 -20.37 0.04 -2.47
N THR A 25 -19.63 -0.69 -1.65
CA THR A 25 -18.30 -1.22 -1.98
C THR A 25 -18.30 -2.74 -2.09
N LEU A 26 -19.46 -3.32 -2.40
CA LEU A 26 -19.61 -4.73 -2.70
C LEU A 26 -19.37 -5.01 -4.17
N VAL A 27 -18.59 -6.06 -4.43
CA VAL A 27 -18.53 -6.73 -5.73
C VAL A 27 -18.87 -8.20 -5.55
N PHE A 28 -19.48 -8.79 -6.58
CA PHE A 28 -19.92 -10.18 -6.55
C PHE A 28 -19.34 -10.94 -7.74
N TYR A 29 -18.97 -12.19 -7.51
CA TYR A 29 -18.65 -13.13 -8.58
C TYR A 29 -19.35 -14.47 -8.38
N PRO A 30 -19.79 -15.12 -9.47
CA PRO A 30 -20.58 -16.35 -9.38
C PRO A 30 -19.70 -17.56 -9.03
N GLY A 31 -20.27 -18.48 -8.27
CA GLY A 31 -19.75 -19.83 -8.04
C GLY A 31 -20.83 -20.90 -8.26
N PRO A 32 -20.51 -22.19 -8.14
CA PRO A 32 -21.49 -23.27 -8.29
C PRO A 32 -22.54 -23.20 -7.17
N ASN A 33 -23.79 -22.83 -7.52
CA ASN A 33 -24.93 -22.69 -6.60
C ASN A 33 -24.78 -21.64 -5.48
N LYS A 34 -23.75 -20.79 -5.54
CA LYS A 34 -23.46 -19.74 -4.57
C LYS A 34 -22.91 -18.49 -5.26
N VAL A 35 -22.90 -17.38 -4.54
CA VAL A 35 -22.26 -16.14 -4.96
C VAL A 35 -21.30 -15.70 -3.88
N THR A 36 -20.09 -15.32 -4.30
CA THR A 36 -19.10 -14.75 -3.39
C THR A 36 -19.15 -13.23 -3.48
N GLY A 37 -19.40 -12.60 -2.34
CA GLY A 37 -19.33 -11.16 -2.17
C GLY A 37 -17.99 -10.76 -1.55
N CYS A 38 -17.44 -9.64 -2.03
CA CYS A 38 -16.28 -8.99 -1.43
C CYS A 38 -16.64 -7.52 -1.16
N ASN A 39 -16.51 -7.07 0.08
CA ASN A 39 -16.47 -5.64 0.38
C ASN A 39 -15.02 -5.18 0.27
N PHE A 40 -14.67 -4.46 -0.79
CA PHE A 40 -13.27 -4.14 -1.06
C PHE A 40 -12.66 -3.12 -0.10
N LEU A 41 -13.47 -2.28 0.58
CA LEU A 41 -12.94 -1.36 1.60
C LEU A 41 -12.58 -2.07 2.89
N THR A 42 -13.39 -3.04 3.33
CA THR A 42 -13.13 -3.79 4.56
C THR A 42 -12.34 -5.08 4.32
N ARG A 43 -12.22 -5.51 3.05
CA ARG A 43 -11.63 -6.77 2.59
C ARG A 43 -12.35 -8.02 3.08
N ASN A 44 -13.57 -7.86 3.63
CA ASN A 44 -14.40 -8.99 4.03
C ASN A 44 -14.89 -9.74 2.78
N VAL A 45 -14.70 -11.06 2.80
CA VAL A 45 -15.19 -11.98 1.76
C VAL A 45 -16.19 -12.94 2.40
N PHE A 46 -17.32 -13.16 1.72
CA PHE A 46 -18.37 -14.07 2.20
C PHE A 46 -19.06 -14.79 1.05
N GLU A 47 -19.54 -16.01 1.32
CA GLU A 47 -20.41 -16.75 0.40
C GLU A 47 -21.87 -16.62 0.82
N CYS A 48 -22.76 -16.49 -0.16
CA CYS A 48 -24.20 -16.40 0.07
C CYS A 48 -25.00 -17.07 -1.07
N GLY A 49 -26.28 -17.34 -0.82
CA GLY A 49 -27.21 -17.74 -1.88
C GLY A 49 -27.56 -16.55 -2.79
N PRO A 50 -27.92 -16.77 -4.06
CA PRO A 50 -28.25 -15.70 -5.01
C PRO A 50 -29.35 -14.74 -4.53
N GLU A 51 -30.28 -15.22 -3.70
CA GLU A 51 -31.36 -14.45 -3.10
C GLU A 51 -30.87 -13.28 -2.23
N VAL A 52 -29.66 -13.39 -1.67
CA VAL A 52 -29.05 -12.33 -0.86
C VAL A 52 -28.74 -11.10 -1.70
N ILE A 53 -28.43 -11.26 -3.00
CA ILE A 53 -28.22 -10.11 -3.89
C ILE A 53 -29.52 -9.32 -4.04
N GLY A 54 -30.64 -10.02 -4.23
CA GLY A 54 -31.97 -9.39 -4.31
C GLY A 54 -32.34 -8.68 -3.01
N LEU A 55 -32.03 -9.28 -1.86
CA LEU A 55 -32.22 -8.64 -0.55
C LEU A 55 -31.37 -7.37 -0.42
N LEU A 56 -30.08 -7.42 -0.76
CA LEU A 56 -29.20 -6.25 -0.70
C LEU A 56 -29.64 -5.16 -1.69
N ALA A 57 -30.06 -5.52 -2.90
CA ALA A 57 -30.61 -4.56 -3.87
C ALA A 57 -31.87 -3.85 -3.34
N SER A 58 -32.68 -4.51 -2.50
CA SER A 58 -33.84 -3.91 -1.85
C SER A 58 -33.49 -2.93 -0.72
N TRP A 59 -32.22 -2.90 -0.29
CA TRP A 59 -31.72 -2.09 0.82
C TRP A 59 -30.79 -0.96 0.34
N ASP A 60 -31.07 -0.37 -0.83
CA ASP A 60 -30.26 0.67 -1.46
C ASP A 60 -30.20 2.00 -0.66
N LYS A 61 -31.22 2.25 0.16
CA LYS A 61 -31.38 3.45 1.00
C LYS A 61 -31.35 3.12 2.48
N TRP A 62 -31.11 4.14 3.29
CA TRP A 62 -31.16 4.06 4.75
C TRP A 62 -32.57 3.68 5.25
N ALA A 63 -32.73 2.42 5.63
CA ALA A 63 -34.00 1.82 6.01
C ALA A 63 -33.82 0.89 7.23
N SER A 64 -34.87 0.72 8.03
CA SER A 64 -34.91 -0.28 9.11
C SER A 64 -35.39 -1.64 8.59
N ILE A 65 -35.22 -2.69 9.40
CA ILE A 65 -35.80 -4.02 9.11
C ILE A 65 -37.32 -3.92 8.86
N ALA A 66 -38.01 -3.05 9.59
CA ALA A 66 -39.45 -2.89 9.46
C ALA A 66 -39.86 -2.26 8.12
N ASP A 67 -39.03 -1.34 7.59
CA ASP A 67 -39.25 -0.69 6.30
C ASP A 67 -39.07 -1.69 5.16
N ILE A 68 -37.98 -2.47 5.20
CA ILE A 68 -37.66 -3.47 4.17
C ILE A 68 -38.71 -4.59 4.13
N ALA A 69 -39.12 -5.11 5.29
CA ALA A 69 -40.17 -6.12 5.38
C ALA A 69 -41.50 -5.63 4.75
N ARG A 70 -41.84 -4.34 4.96
CA ARG A 70 -43.07 -3.74 4.44
C ARG A 70 -43.01 -3.49 2.94
N ALA A 71 -41.89 -2.95 2.45
CA ALA A 71 -41.76 -2.51 1.07
C ALA A 71 -41.45 -3.63 0.08
N HIS A 72 -40.78 -4.70 0.53
CA HIS A 72 -40.23 -5.73 -0.35
C HIS A 72 -40.69 -7.17 -0.01
N GLY A 73 -41.65 -7.32 0.93
CA GLY A 73 -42.32 -8.59 1.19
C GLY A 73 -41.50 -9.63 1.96
N TRP A 74 -40.34 -9.25 2.53
CA TRP A 74 -39.51 -10.13 3.34
C TRP A 74 -40.10 -10.37 4.73
N SER A 75 -39.93 -11.58 5.28
CA SER A 75 -40.34 -11.85 6.66
C SER A 75 -39.44 -11.12 7.66
N LYS A 76 -40.03 -10.44 8.64
CA LYS A 76 -39.28 -9.80 9.74
C LYS A 76 -38.43 -10.79 10.53
N SER A 77 -38.87 -12.05 10.67
CA SER A 77 -38.09 -13.07 11.40
C SER A 77 -36.85 -13.50 10.61
N GLU A 78 -36.98 -13.65 9.29
CA GLU A 78 -35.88 -13.98 8.38
C GLU A 78 -34.85 -12.83 8.34
N LEU A 79 -35.33 -11.59 8.18
CA LEU A 79 -34.46 -10.41 8.19
C LEU A 79 -33.68 -10.29 9.51
N LYS A 80 -34.34 -10.48 10.66
CA LYS A 80 -33.67 -10.47 11.97
C LYS A 80 -32.62 -11.57 12.11
N ALA A 81 -32.78 -12.69 11.42
CA ALA A 81 -31.83 -13.79 11.45
C ALA A 81 -30.60 -13.53 10.56
N VAL A 82 -30.78 -12.88 9.41
CA VAL A 82 -29.69 -12.66 8.43
C VAL A 82 -28.92 -11.36 8.65
N VAL A 83 -29.57 -10.29 9.12
CA VAL A 83 -28.96 -8.95 9.25
C VAL A 83 -27.68 -8.94 10.07
N PRO A 84 -27.57 -9.59 11.25
CA PRO A 84 -26.33 -9.59 12.02
C PRO A 84 -25.14 -10.11 11.19
N ARG A 85 -25.34 -11.19 10.43
CA ARG A 85 -24.29 -11.75 9.56
C ARG A 85 -23.92 -10.80 8.43
N LEU A 86 -24.91 -10.12 7.83
CA LEU A 86 -24.64 -9.13 6.79
C LEU A 86 -23.87 -7.91 7.33
N LEU A 87 -24.09 -7.53 8.60
CA LEU A 87 -23.29 -6.49 9.25
C LEU A 87 -21.87 -6.97 9.56
N ASP A 88 -21.72 -8.20 10.06
CA ASP A 88 -20.41 -8.81 10.35
C ASP A 88 -19.52 -8.85 9.10
N PHE A 89 -20.09 -9.20 7.95
CA PHE A 89 -19.39 -9.22 6.67
C PHE A 89 -19.36 -7.86 5.95
N SER A 90 -19.84 -6.80 6.59
CA SER A 90 -19.90 -5.45 5.99
C SER A 90 -20.71 -5.39 4.68
N ALA A 91 -21.65 -6.31 4.48
CA ALA A 91 -22.59 -6.30 3.37
C ALA A 91 -23.75 -5.31 3.60
N LEU A 92 -24.13 -5.14 4.87
CA LEU A 92 -24.93 -4.00 5.33
C LEU A 92 -24.04 -3.04 6.12
N VAL A 93 -24.42 -1.77 6.08
CA VAL A 93 -23.75 -0.66 6.78
C VAL A 93 -24.78 0.04 7.65
N THR A 94 -24.39 0.40 8.87
CA THR A 94 -25.24 1.14 9.82
C THR A 94 -25.05 2.65 9.66
N ALA A 95 -26.14 3.42 9.74
CA ALA A 95 -26.06 4.87 9.62
C ALA A 95 -25.18 5.48 10.73
N GLY A 96 -24.25 6.36 10.36
CA GLY A 96 -23.31 6.99 11.30
C GLY A 96 -22.20 6.08 11.82
N SER A 97 -21.99 4.89 11.23
CA SER A 97 -20.82 4.07 11.56
C SER A 97 -19.55 4.58 10.87
N PRO A 98 -18.35 4.24 11.37
CA PRO A 98 -17.10 4.54 10.68
C PRO A 98 -17.05 4.04 9.23
N LEU A 99 -17.65 2.88 8.94
CA LEU A 99 -17.77 2.37 7.58
C LEU A 99 -18.67 3.25 6.70
N ALA A 100 -19.76 3.81 7.26
CA ALA A 100 -20.61 4.75 6.51
C ALA A 100 -19.84 6.02 6.13
N GLU A 101 -18.99 6.52 7.01
CA GLU A 101 -18.10 7.67 6.75
C GLU A 101 -17.06 7.34 5.68
N GLN A 102 -16.40 6.18 5.78
CA GLN A 102 -15.46 5.71 4.76
C GLN A 102 -16.13 5.57 3.39
N GLU A 103 -17.32 5.00 3.31
CA GLU A 103 -18.05 4.90 2.03
C GLU A 103 -18.48 6.26 1.48
N ALA A 104 -18.78 7.23 2.35
CA ALA A 104 -19.06 8.60 1.95
C ALA A 104 -17.80 9.28 1.38
N GLN A 105 -16.64 9.10 2.03
CA GLN A 105 -15.35 9.55 1.49
C GLN A 105 -15.05 8.88 0.14
N PHE A 106 -15.26 7.57 0.03
CA PHE A 106 -15.02 6.83 -1.22
C PHE A 106 -15.87 7.40 -2.36
N THR A 107 -17.18 7.57 -2.12
CA THR A 107 -18.12 8.11 -3.12
C THR A 107 -17.78 9.56 -3.49
N GLY A 108 -17.24 10.35 -2.55
CA GLY A 108 -16.95 11.77 -2.77
C GLY A 108 -15.55 12.08 -3.30
N GLN A 109 -14.57 11.20 -3.11
CA GLN A 109 -13.15 11.48 -3.39
C GLN A 109 -12.52 10.54 -4.42
N TRP A 110 -13.03 9.31 -4.59
CA TRP A 110 -12.44 8.33 -5.49
C TRP A 110 -13.04 8.42 -6.90
N ASN A 111 -12.22 8.68 -7.93
CA ASN A 111 -12.68 8.79 -9.32
C ASN A 111 -12.11 7.75 -10.31
N TRP A 112 -11.19 6.85 -9.89
CA TRP A 112 -10.56 5.84 -10.76
C TRP A 112 -11.33 4.52 -10.92
N GLY A 113 -12.65 4.54 -10.70
CA GLY A 113 -13.54 3.38 -10.89
C GLY A 113 -13.30 2.20 -9.92
N ILE A 114 -14.17 1.19 -10.02
CA ILE A 114 -14.18 0.01 -9.13
C ILE A 114 -12.98 -0.93 -9.34
N PRO A 115 -12.51 -1.23 -10.57
CA PRO A 115 -11.35 -2.12 -10.74
C PRO A 115 -10.09 -1.61 -10.04
N THR A 116 -9.83 -0.30 -10.12
CA THR A 116 -8.70 0.33 -9.43
C THR A 116 -8.91 0.33 -7.93
N ALA A 117 -10.13 0.58 -7.45
CA ALA A 117 -10.46 0.52 -6.03
C ALA A 117 -10.19 -0.89 -5.47
N LEU A 118 -10.63 -1.94 -6.17
CA LEU A 118 -10.36 -3.32 -5.81
C LEU A 118 -8.86 -3.58 -5.67
N MET A 119 -8.06 -3.20 -6.69
CA MET A 119 -6.62 -3.36 -6.62
C MET A 119 -6.01 -2.57 -5.46
N HIS A 120 -6.44 -1.33 -5.25
CA HIS A 120 -5.87 -0.45 -4.25
C HIS A 120 -6.16 -0.91 -2.82
N PHE A 121 -7.41 -1.28 -2.51
CA PHE A 121 -7.83 -1.62 -1.15
C PHE A 121 -7.57 -3.09 -0.79
N CYS A 122 -7.74 -4.02 -1.74
CA CYS A 122 -7.60 -5.46 -1.43
C CYS A 122 -6.16 -5.93 -1.22
N VAL A 123 -5.15 -5.17 -1.65
CA VAL A 123 -3.73 -5.53 -1.45
C VAL A 123 -3.12 -4.93 -0.18
N GLN A 124 -3.88 -4.10 0.54
CA GLN A 124 -3.41 -3.47 1.78
C GLN A 124 -3.32 -4.47 2.93
N ASP A 125 -2.49 -4.16 3.93
CA ASP A 125 -2.24 -4.97 5.14
C ASP A 125 -2.05 -6.47 4.87
N SER A 126 -1.38 -6.83 3.78
CA SER A 126 -1.03 -8.22 3.50
C SER A 126 0.03 -8.68 4.51
N GLU A 127 -0.17 -9.87 5.10
CA GLU A 127 0.84 -10.49 5.95
C GLU A 127 2.05 -10.92 5.11
N PHE A 128 3.25 -10.62 5.59
CA PHE A 128 4.49 -11.09 4.98
C PHE A 128 4.74 -12.55 5.38
N MET A 129 4.99 -13.42 4.40
CA MET A 129 5.50 -14.77 4.66
C MET A 129 6.97 -14.68 5.06
N THR A 130 7.41 -15.48 6.02
CA THR A 130 8.84 -15.53 6.36
C THR A 130 9.66 -16.03 5.16
N ILE A 131 10.97 -15.80 5.19
CA ILE A 131 11.87 -16.24 4.13
C ILE A 131 11.81 -17.76 3.98
N GLU A 132 11.83 -18.49 5.09
CA GLU A 132 11.78 -19.95 5.13
C GLU A 132 10.47 -20.47 4.52
N GLN A 133 9.32 -19.88 4.89
CA GLN A 133 8.02 -20.23 4.33
C GLN A 133 7.95 -19.96 2.82
N ALA A 134 8.53 -18.83 2.38
CA ALA A 134 8.57 -18.49 0.96
C ALA A 134 9.45 -19.47 0.16
N GLU A 135 10.57 -19.91 0.72
CA GLU A 135 11.46 -20.89 0.12
C GLU A 135 10.82 -22.28 0.03
N GLU A 136 10.21 -22.77 1.11
CA GLU A 136 9.47 -24.03 1.13
C GLU A 136 8.39 -24.06 0.05
N ARG A 137 7.61 -22.98 -0.06
CA ARG A 137 6.55 -22.84 -1.07
C ARG A 137 7.11 -22.78 -2.49
N GLN A 138 8.28 -22.17 -2.69
CA GLN A 138 8.95 -22.15 -4.00
C GLN A 138 9.44 -23.55 -4.39
N ILE A 139 10.02 -24.28 -3.45
CA ILE A 139 10.48 -25.67 -3.65
C ILE A 139 9.27 -26.56 -4.00
N GLU A 140 8.18 -26.48 -3.24
CA GLU A 140 6.95 -27.22 -3.52
C GLU A 140 6.40 -26.88 -4.91
N ARG A 141 6.33 -25.58 -5.25
CA ARG A 141 5.84 -25.13 -6.55
C ARG A 141 6.70 -25.64 -7.71
N ALA A 142 8.02 -25.70 -7.53
CA ALA A 142 8.94 -26.18 -8.56
C ALA A 142 8.72 -27.66 -8.92
N VAL A 143 8.16 -28.46 -8.02
CA VAL A 143 7.79 -29.87 -8.28
C VAL A 143 6.64 -29.96 -9.29
N HIS A 144 5.69 -29.02 -9.24
CA HIS A 144 4.45 -29.06 -10.04
C HIS A 144 4.44 -28.10 -11.21
N THR A 145 5.30 -27.08 -11.19
CA THR A 145 5.37 -26.03 -12.21
C THR A 145 6.83 -25.70 -12.45
N PRO A 146 7.39 -26.03 -13.63
CA PRO A 146 8.76 -25.67 -13.94
C PRO A 146 8.93 -24.15 -13.92
N GLN A 147 10.09 -23.70 -13.47
CA GLN A 147 10.41 -22.28 -13.48
C GLN A 147 10.39 -21.76 -14.93
N PRO A 148 9.64 -20.69 -15.23
CA PRO A 148 9.66 -20.09 -16.56
C PRO A 148 11.02 -19.48 -16.86
N ASP A 149 11.37 -19.41 -18.14
CA ASP A 149 12.57 -18.69 -18.59
C ASP A 149 12.52 -17.25 -18.09
N LEU A 150 13.55 -16.85 -17.32
CA LEU A 150 13.66 -15.49 -16.80
C LEU A 150 14.22 -14.51 -17.84
N LEU A 151 14.76 -15.02 -18.94
CA LEU A 151 15.45 -14.25 -19.97
C LEU A 151 15.10 -14.79 -21.35
N LEU A 152 14.71 -13.89 -22.26
CA LEU A 152 14.64 -14.20 -23.67
C LEU A 152 16.01 -13.97 -24.32
N ARG A 153 16.43 -14.89 -25.19
CA ARG A 153 17.67 -14.77 -25.98
C ARG A 153 17.32 -14.59 -27.45
N ASN A 154 18.05 -13.69 -28.12
CA ASN A 154 17.93 -13.53 -29.56
C ASN A 154 18.49 -14.73 -30.31
N SER A 155 17.95 -14.97 -31.50
CA SER A 155 18.49 -15.96 -32.44
C SER A 155 19.93 -15.63 -32.87
N PRO A 156 20.70 -16.62 -33.36
CA PRO A 156 22.00 -16.37 -33.97
C PRO A 156 21.95 -15.29 -35.06
N GLY A 157 22.99 -14.46 -35.16
CA GLY A 157 23.04 -13.31 -36.08
C GLY A 157 22.61 -11.97 -35.49
N ALA A 158 22.27 -11.92 -34.20
CA ALA A 158 21.97 -10.66 -33.51
C ALA A 158 23.19 -9.72 -33.44
N ILE A 159 22.92 -8.41 -33.55
CA ILE A 159 23.92 -7.35 -33.42
C ILE A 159 24.37 -7.27 -31.96
N ARG A 160 25.69 -7.31 -31.72
CA ARG A 160 26.29 -7.14 -30.39
C ARG A 160 26.44 -5.66 -30.07
N LEU A 161 26.00 -5.25 -28.88
CA LEU A 161 26.21 -3.92 -28.35
C LEU A 161 27.60 -3.82 -27.67
N PRO A 162 28.19 -2.62 -27.56
CA PRO A 162 29.44 -2.40 -26.82
C PRO A 162 29.34 -2.83 -25.34
N ASN A 163 30.49 -3.05 -24.71
CA ASN A 163 30.54 -3.34 -23.28
C ASN A 163 30.04 -2.14 -22.47
N ALA A 164 28.92 -2.31 -21.77
CA ALA A 164 28.25 -1.21 -21.11
C ALA A 164 28.96 -0.70 -19.84
N LEU A 165 29.82 -1.52 -19.21
CA LEU A 165 30.49 -1.14 -17.95
C LEU A 165 31.87 -0.50 -18.17
N GLU A 166 32.39 -0.55 -19.39
CA GLU A 166 33.70 -0.01 -19.73
C GLU A 166 33.61 1.53 -19.80
N ASP A 167 34.48 2.21 -19.04
CA ASP A 167 34.59 3.67 -18.96
C ASP A 167 33.26 4.43 -18.69
N ASN A 168 32.34 3.82 -17.93
CA ASN A 168 31.05 4.44 -17.59
C ASN A 168 30.79 4.44 -16.07
N GLU A 169 31.06 5.59 -15.43
CA GLU A 169 30.92 5.75 -13.97
C GLU A 169 29.49 5.58 -13.47
N LEU A 170 28.50 6.07 -14.22
CA LEU A 170 27.08 5.94 -13.86
C LEU A 170 26.66 4.47 -13.89
N LEU A 171 26.98 3.75 -14.95
CA LEU A 171 26.65 2.33 -15.06
C LEU A 171 27.45 1.49 -14.06
N ALA A 172 28.68 1.87 -13.74
CA ALA A 172 29.44 1.27 -12.65
C ALA A 172 28.77 1.49 -11.29
N LEU A 173 28.26 2.69 -10.99
CA LEU A 173 27.48 2.97 -9.78
C LEU A 173 26.21 2.14 -9.72
N MET A 174 25.43 2.11 -10.80
CA MET A 174 24.21 1.30 -10.90
C MET A 174 24.50 -0.20 -10.74
N ALA A 175 25.63 -0.68 -11.26
CA ALA A 175 26.06 -2.06 -11.14
C ALA A 175 26.52 -2.43 -9.71
N ARG A 176 27.01 -1.47 -8.90
CA ARG A 176 27.36 -1.69 -7.48
C ARG A 176 26.15 -1.77 -6.57
N ARG A 177 25.03 -1.13 -6.95
CA ARG A 177 23.81 -1.09 -6.12
C ARG A 177 23.31 -2.48 -5.77
N ARG A 178 23.22 -2.79 -4.48
CA ARG A 178 22.67 -4.04 -3.95
C ARG A 178 21.71 -3.75 -2.81
N THR A 179 20.75 -4.65 -2.66
CA THR A 179 19.77 -4.64 -1.58
C THR A 179 20.32 -5.52 -0.46
N ASN A 180 20.52 -4.97 0.73
CA ASN A 180 20.98 -5.70 1.91
C ASN A 180 19.95 -5.59 3.03
N ARG A 181 19.67 -6.69 3.71
CA ARG A 181 18.73 -6.76 4.85
C ARG A 181 19.44 -6.85 6.20
N THR A 182 20.73 -6.56 6.22
CA THR A 182 21.57 -6.52 7.43
C THR A 182 22.25 -5.16 7.54
N ALA A 183 22.53 -4.73 8.77
CA ALA A 183 23.21 -3.48 9.07
C ALA A 183 24.53 -3.77 9.79
N ALA A 184 25.63 -3.20 9.29
CA ALA A 184 26.97 -3.32 9.89
C ALA A 184 27.12 -2.39 11.11
N THR A 185 26.59 -1.18 10.96
CA THR A 185 26.62 -0.12 11.97
C THR A 185 25.20 0.26 12.33
N PRO A 186 24.95 0.66 13.58
CA PRO A 186 23.63 1.09 13.99
C PRO A 186 23.27 2.49 13.48
N THR A 187 24.18 3.24 12.82
CA THR A 187 23.97 4.65 12.45
C THR A 187 24.26 4.96 10.98
N ILE A 188 23.60 6.00 10.47
CA ILE A 188 23.93 6.80 9.27
C ILE A 188 23.96 8.28 9.64
N THR A 189 24.51 9.17 8.80
CA THR A 189 24.48 10.61 9.05
C THR A 189 23.24 11.30 8.49
N SER A 190 22.86 12.44 9.08
CA SER A 190 21.79 13.30 8.55
C SER A 190 22.11 13.84 7.15
N GLU A 191 23.38 14.10 6.82
CA GLU A 191 23.82 14.47 5.48
C GLU A 191 23.55 13.35 4.45
N GLN A 192 23.90 12.11 4.79
CA GLN A 192 23.62 10.94 3.93
C GLN A 192 22.11 10.74 3.73
N LEU A 193 21.31 10.90 4.79
CA LEU A 193 19.86 10.84 4.70
C LEU A 193 19.31 11.98 3.83
N SER A 194 19.84 13.19 3.99
CA SER A 194 19.46 14.39 3.22
C SER A 194 19.67 14.17 1.72
N ASP A 195 20.86 13.69 1.33
CA ASP A 195 21.18 13.40 -0.07
C ASP A 195 20.27 12.32 -0.66
N CYS A 196 19.94 11.29 0.12
CA CYS A 196 19.00 10.25 -0.30
C CYS A 196 17.60 10.83 -0.54
N LEU A 197 17.07 11.63 0.40
CA LEU A 197 15.77 12.29 0.27
C LEU A 197 15.75 13.25 -0.93
N PHE A 198 16.79 14.07 -1.08
CA PHE A 198 16.90 15.01 -2.19
C PHE A 198 17.01 14.29 -3.54
N ALA A 199 17.79 13.22 -3.65
CA ALA A 199 17.89 12.44 -4.88
C ALA A 199 16.53 11.85 -5.32
N GLY A 200 15.70 11.42 -4.36
CA GLY A 200 14.37 10.90 -4.64
C GLY A 200 13.32 11.97 -4.91
N MET A 201 13.32 13.05 -4.13
CA MET A 201 12.18 13.96 -4.00
C MET A 201 12.52 15.45 -4.17
N GLY A 202 13.80 15.79 -4.36
CA GLY A 202 14.28 17.17 -4.42
C GLY A 202 13.66 17.95 -5.58
N ILE A 203 13.37 19.22 -5.35
CA ILE A 203 12.89 20.18 -6.34
C ILE A 203 14.08 21.04 -6.78
N THR A 204 14.34 21.08 -8.08
CA THR A 204 15.49 21.78 -8.69
C THR A 204 15.10 23.06 -9.43
N GLY A 205 13.80 23.31 -9.55
CA GLY A 205 13.26 24.52 -10.16
C GLY A 205 11.75 24.45 -10.32
N GLU A 206 11.21 25.41 -11.06
CA GLU A 206 9.79 25.49 -11.36
C GLU A 206 9.57 25.70 -12.86
N THR A 207 8.44 25.23 -13.34
CA THR A 207 7.90 25.53 -14.66
C THR A 207 6.44 25.96 -14.52
N THR A 208 5.82 26.43 -15.60
CA THR A 208 4.41 26.85 -15.58
C THR A 208 3.64 26.21 -16.72
N ASN A 209 2.34 26.03 -16.50
CA ASN A 209 1.40 25.68 -17.57
C ASN A 209 0.09 26.48 -17.40
N CYS A 210 -0.96 26.08 -18.12
CA CYS A 210 -2.27 26.75 -18.07
C CYS A 210 -2.97 26.74 -16.70
N VAL A 211 -2.47 26.01 -15.71
CA VAL A 211 -3.07 25.89 -14.37
C VAL A 211 -2.15 26.33 -13.24
N GLY A 212 -0.96 26.87 -13.55
CA GLY A 212 -0.06 27.48 -12.57
C GLY A 212 1.38 26.93 -12.58
N ALA A 213 2.09 27.19 -11.48
CA ALA A 213 3.46 26.73 -11.25
C ALA A 213 3.51 25.24 -10.90
N LEU A 214 4.54 24.57 -11.40
CA LEU A 214 4.78 23.13 -11.27
C LEU A 214 6.25 22.89 -10.94
N PRO A 215 6.56 22.00 -9.99
CA PRO A 215 7.95 21.77 -9.62
C PRO A 215 8.66 20.90 -10.67
N LEU A 216 9.94 21.20 -10.88
CA LEU A 216 10.89 20.38 -11.62
C LEU A 216 11.67 19.53 -10.63
N GLY A 217 11.25 18.28 -10.45
CA GLY A 217 11.83 17.35 -9.49
C GLY A 217 13.04 16.57 -10.01
N MET A 218 13.75 15.91 -9.10
CA MET A 218 14.83 14.95 -9.40
C MET A 218 14.33 13.67 -10.07
N THR A 219 13.03 13.40 -10.02
CA THR A 219 12.37 12.26 -10.68
C THR A 219 11.26 12.73 -11.60
N PRO A 220 11.00 12.01 -12.71
CA PRO A 220 9.87 12.33 -13.57
C PRO A 220 8.54 12.04 -12.86
N SER A 221 7.57 12.94 -13.01
CA SER A 221 6.24 12.82 -12.43
C SER A 221 5.14 12.95 -13.48
N GLY A 222 4.14 12.06 -13.42
CA GLY A 222 3.03 12.02 -14.36
C GLY A 222 2.28 13.35 -14.42
N GLY A 223 2.42 14.09 -15.52
CA GLY A 223 1.80 15.41 -15.65
C GLY A 223 2.29 16.44 -14.62
N ALA A 224 3.48 16.22 -14.04
CA ALA A 224 4.07 16.99 -12.95
C ALA A 224 3.12 17.16 -11.75
N ARG A 225 2.49 16.05 -11.30
CA ARG A 225 1.54 16.07 -10.18
C ARG A 225 2.19 15.85 -8.82
N ASN A 226 3.37 15.23 -8.78
CA ASN A 226 4.16 14.98 -7.58
C ASN A 226 3.29 14.41 -6.44
N PRO A 227 2.70 13.21 -6.63
CA PRO A 227 1.76 12.66 -5.69
C PRO A 227 2.44 12.24 -4.38
N TYR A 228 3.77 12.10 -4.33
CA TYR A 228 4.43 11.54 -3.15
C TYR A 228 4.81 12.57 -2.09
N GLU A 229 4.61 12.17 -0.85
CA GLU A 229 5.23 12.73 0.35
C GLU A 229 6.16 11.67 0.95
N ALA A 230 7.29 12.11 1.52
CA ALA A 230 8.22 11.22 2.22
C ALA A 230 8.14 11.45 3.72
N TYR A 231 8.10 10.34 4.47
CA TYR A 231 8.12 10.35 5.93
C TYR A 231 9.30 9.50 6.40
N VAL A 232 10.05 9.99 7.38
CA VAL A 232 11.22 9.30 7.92
C VAL A 232 10.90 8.83 9.33
N VAL A 233 11.00 7.53 9.57
CA VAL A 233 11.10 6.96 10.92
C VAL A 233 12.59 6.81 11.23
N ALA A 234 13.14 7.75 12.00
CA ALA A 234 14.54 7.77 12.38
C ALA A 234 14.72 7.07 13.72
N GLN A 235 15.49 5.98 13.74
CA GLN A 235 15.89 5.26 14.96
C GLN A 235 17.26 5.72 15.43
N ALA A 236 18.21 5.83 14.50
CA ALA A 236 19.61 6.11 14.80
C ALA A 236 20.29 6.84 13.63
N VAL A 237 20.05 8.16 13.54
CA VAL A 237 20.62 9.04 12.51
C VAL A 237 21.44 10.12 13.18
N GLU A 238 22.73 10.21 12.88
CA GLU A 238 23.63 11.19 13.49
C GLU A 238 23.24 12.62 13.08
N GLY A 239 22.98 13.47 14.07
CA GLY A 239 22.47 14.82 13.87
C GLY A 239 20.93 14.92 13.78
N LEU A 240 20.20 13.83 14.01
CA LEU A 240 18.74 13.83 14.06
C LEU A 240 18.23 12.99 15.24
N GLU A 241 17.44 13.60 16.13
CA GLU A 241 16.87 12.90 17.28
C GLU A 241 15.93 11.76 16.82
N PRO A 242 15.86 10.62 17.53
CA PRO A 242 14.91 9.57 17.21
C PRO A 242 13.46 10.08 17.17
N GLY A 243 12.73 9.71 16.12
CA GLY A 243 11.40 10.25 15.89
C GLY A 243 10.83 9.97 14.50
N VAL A 244 9.63 10.49 14.28
CA VAL A 244 8.95 10.45 12.98
C VAL A 244 8.95 11.86 12.40
N TYR A 245 9.34 11.99 11.14
CA TYR A 245 9.49 13.26 10.45
C TYR A 245 8.76 13.24 9.11
N HIS A 246 8.20 14.38 8.71
CA HIS A 246 7.80 14.66 7.33
C HIS A 246 8.94 15.40 6.63
N TYR A 247 9.27 14.98 5.41
CA TYR A 247 10.23 15.69 4.57
C TYR A 247 9.51 16.71 3.67
N SER A 248 9.79 17.99 3.85
CA SER A 248 9.33 19.04 2.91
C SER A 248 10.26 19.07 1.71
N ALA A 249 9.79 18.62 0.54
CA ALA A 249 10.55 18.76 -0.70
C ALA A 249 10.70 20.23 -1.14
N ALA A 250 9.78 21.11 -0.73
CA ALA A 250 9.80 22.52 -1.07
C ALA A 250 10.86 23.30 -0.30
N ASP A 251 10.99 23.03 1.00
CA ASP A 251 11.90 23.73 1.90
C ASP A 251 13.21 22.95 2.14
N HIS A 252 13.26 21.69 1.71
CA HIS A 252 14.34 20.75 1.97
C HIS A 252 14.66 20.63 3.46
N ASP A 253 13.63 20.30 4.26
CA ASP A 253 13.76 20.14 5.71
C ASP A 253 13.00 18.91 6.24
N LEU A 254 13.21 18.60 7.53
CA LEU A 254 12.53 17.53 8.25
C LEU A 254 11.71 18.11 9.42
N GLY A 255 10.39 18.12 9.27
CA GLY A 255 9.44 18.52 10.31
C GLY A 255 9.06 17.34 11.20
N ARG A 256 9.33 17.42 12.52
CA ARG A 256 8.94 16.36 13.45
C ARG A 256 7.43 16.25 13.57
N ILE A 257 6.90 15.04 13.44
CA ILE A 257 5.47 14.72 13.61
C ILE A 257 5.27 14.19 15.02
N SER A 258 4.18 14.63 15.65
CA SER A 258 3.78 14.09 16.95
C SER A 258 3.35 12.64 16.80
N ALA A 259 4.12 11.72 17.37
CA ALA A 259 3.79 10.31 17.48
C ALA A 259 3.74 9.90 18.95
N ASN A 260 2.74 9.12 19.34
CA ASN A 260 2.55 8.67 20.73
C ASN A 260 3.70 7.77 21.22
N HIS A 261 4.36 7.08 20.28
CA HIS A 261 5.59 6.30 20.50
C HIS A 261 6.34 6.18 19.17
N LEU A 262 7.62 5.86 19.23
CA LEU A 262 8.43 5.49 18.07
C LEU A 262 8.20 3.99 17.82
N PRO A 263 7.57 3.58 16.70
CA PRO A 263 7.29 2.18 16.44
C PRO A 263 8.57 1.43 16.07
N LYS A 264 8.55 0.10 16.23
CA LYS A 264 9.49 -0.76 15.51
C LYS A 264 9.24 -0.63 14.01
N ILE A 265 10.30 -0.75 13.21
CA ILE A 265 10.16 -0.61 11.75
C ILE A 265 9.34 -1.78 11.20
N SER A 266 9.55 -3.00 11.72
CA SER A 266 8.83 -4.22 11.34
C SER A 266 7.31 -4.10 11.45
N GLU A 267 6.81 -3.34 12.43
CA GLU A 267 5.38 -3.06 12.61
C GLU A 267 4.78 -2.28 11.43
N LEU A 268 5.61 -1.52 10.70
CA LEU A 268 5.21 -0.71 9.54
C LEU A 268 5.40 -1.46 8.22
N VAL A 269 6.29 -2.45 8.18
CA VAL A 269 6.64 -3.18 6.96
C VAL A 269 6.16 -4.64 6.97
N GLY A 270 4.93 -4.88 7.41
CA GLY A 270 4.28 -6.19 7.30
C GLY A 270 4.93 -7.30 8.13
N GLY A 271 5.66 -6.98 9.20
CA GLY A 271 6.30 -7.97 10.08
C GLY A 271 7.72 -8.39 9.66
N GLN A 272 8.36 -7.67 8.74
CA GLN A 272 9.74 -7.93 8.34
C GLN A 272 10.73 -7.57 9.48
N GLU A 273 11.02 -8.53 10.35
CA GLU A 273 11.84 -8.33 11.58
C GLU A 273 13.27 -7.83 11.30
N TRP A 274 13.86 -8.20 10.16
CA TRP A 274 15.18 -7.72 9.74
C TRP A 274 15.26 -6.18 9.70
N ALA A 275 14.12 -5.50 9.49
CA ALA A 275 14.05 -4.07 9.35
C ALA A 275 14.25 -3.33 10.69
N ASP A 276 14.07 -4.00 11.83
CA ASP A 276 14.26 -3.40 13.17
C ASP A 276 15.73 -3.10 13.50
N ALA A 277 16.66 -3.73 12.79
CA ALA A 277 18.08 -3.43 12.89
C ALA A 277 18.49 -2.20 12.05
N MET A 278 17.57 -1.59 11.29
CA MET A 278 17.89 -0.51 10.35
C MET A 278 17.89 0.86 11.04
N PRO A 279 18.87 1.74 10.75
CA PRO A 279 18.96 3.10 11.28
C PRO A 279 17.74 3.99 11.02
N CYS A 280 17.10 3.82 9.86
CA CYS A 280 15.89 4.54 9.51
C CYS A 280 15.03 3.81 8.47
N LEU A 281 13.77 4.23 8.36
CA LEU A 281 12.83 3.88 7.30
C LEU A 281 12.31 5.15 6.62
N ILE A 282 12.41 5.21 5.30
CA ILE A 282 11.71 6.21 4.47
C ILE A 282 10.42 5.58 3.95
N LEU A 283 9.28 6.18 4.26
CA LEU A 283 7.95 5.83 3.78
C LEU A 283 7.53 6.79 2.67
N LEU A 284 7.20 6.27 1.50
CA LEU A 284 6.61 7.02 0.39
C LEU A 284 5.09 6.85 0.41
N CYS A 285 4.41 7.94 0.74
CA CYS A 285 2.96 7.99 0.80
C CYS A 285 2.42 8.89 -0.33
N ALA A 286 1.62 8.31 -1.22
CA ALA A 286 0.97 9.05 -2.29
C ALA A 286 -0.29 9.77 -1.79
N LYS A 287 -0.42 11.04 -2.16
CA LYS A 287 -1.63 11.85 -2.18
C LYS A 287 -2.29 11.67 -3.54
N LEU A 288 -3.11 10.62 -3.68
CA LEU A 288 -3.69 10.18 -4.96
C LEU A 288 -4.58 11.27 -5.60
N ASP A 289 -5.17 12.13 -4.78
CA ASP A 289 -6.00 13.26 -5.22
C ASP A 289 -5.24 14.24 -6.13
N ARG A 290 -3.94 14.43 -5.92
CA ARG A 290 -3.08 15.26 -6.81
C ARG A 290 -3.09 14.75 -8.25
N THR A 291 -3.06 13.42 -8.41
CA THR A 291 -3.10 12.78 -9.73
C THR A 291 -4.53 12.70 -10.26
N MET A 292 -5.50 12.31 -9.43
CA MET A 292 -6.92 12.22 -9.78
C MET A 292 -7.49 13.54 -10.27
N TRP A 293 -7.03 14.67 -9.71
CA TRP A 293 -7.45 16.01 -10.13
C TRP A 293 -7.19 16.28 -11.62
N LYS A 294 -6.10 15.76 -12.16
CA LYS A 294 -5.73 15.95 -13.57
C LYS A 294 -6.19 14.79 -14.46
N TYR A 295 -6.19 13.58 -13.93
CA TYR A 295 -6.45 12.36 -14.70
C TYR A 295 -7.57 11.57 -14.05
N GLU A 296 -8.76 11.61 -14.66
CA GLU A 296 -9.90 10.78 -14.25
C GLU A 296 -9.74 9.31 -14.73
N ASP A 297 -8.86 9.07 -15.70
CA ASP A 297 -8.60 7.73 -16.22
C ASP A 297 -7.83 6.87 -15.20
N ALA A 298 -8.37 5.69 -14.93
CA ALA A 298 -7.83 4.70 -13.99
C ALA A 298 -6.38 4.28 -14.27
N ASN A 299 -5.91 4.38 -15.52
CA ASN A 299 -4.51 4.10 -15.88
C ASN A 299 -3.53 5.03 -15.15
N ALA A 300 -3.98 6.20 -14.69
CA ALA A 300 -3.16 7.11 -13.88
C ALA A 300 -2.71 6.49 -12.54
N TYR A 301 -3.44 5.52 -11.99
CA TYR A 301 -2.99 4.77 -10.81
C TYR A 301 -1.66 4.04 -11.08
N ARG A 302 -1.50 3.44 -12.27
CA ARG A 302 -0.24 2.78 -12.66
C ARG A 302 0.91 3.76 -12.74
N VAL A 303 0.66 4.99 -13.18
CA VAL A 303 1.67 6.06 -13.23
C VAL A 303 2.16 6.38 -11.83
N VAL A 304 1.26 6.48 -10.85
CA VAL A 304 1.63 6.67 -9.43
C VAL A 304 2.55 5.53 -8.94
N LEU A 305 2.23 4.27 -9.24
CA LEU A 305 3.06 3.13 -8.82
C LEU A 305 4.46 3.15 -9.47
N ILE A 306 4.56 3.49 -10.77
CA ILE A 306 5.84 3.61 -11.47
C ILE A 306 6.69 4.73 -10.86
N GLU A 307 6.06 5.84 -10.49
CA GLU A 307 6.74 7.00 -9.92
C GLU A 307 7.38 6.71 -8.55
N ALA A 308 6.75 5.88 -7.69
CA ALA A 308 7.42 5.37 -6.48
C ALA A 308 8.71 4.59 -6.81
N GLY A 309 8.72 3.84 -7.91
CA GLY A 309 9.90 3.12 -8.38
C GLY A 309 11.02 4.06 -8.84
N HIS A 310 10.70 5.16 -9.52
CA HIS A 310 11.69 6.18 -9.88
C HIS A 310 12.33 6.82 -8.64
N ILE A 311 11.50 7.22 -7.67
CA ILE A 311 11.94 7.81 -6.40
C ILE A 311 12.84 6.84 -5.64
N GLY A 312 12.37 5.59 -5.45
CA GLY A 312 13.13 4.58 -4.74
C GLY A 312 14.46 4.22 -5.44
N GLN A 313 14.50 4.20 -6.77
CA GLN A 313 15.74 3.95 -7.51
C GLN A 313 16.76 5.07 -7.32
N ASN A 314 16.34 6.33 -7.36
CA ASN A 314 17.25 7.45 -7.09
C ASN A 314 17.77 7.41 -5.65
N ILE A 315 16.91 7.15 -4.65
CA ILE A 315 17.32 6.94 -3.24
C ILE A 315 18.37 5.83 -3.15
N MET A 316 18.13 4.68 -3.80
CA MET A 316 19.09 3.56 -3.78
C MET A 316 20.44 3.92 -4.41
N LEU A 317 20.46 4.72 -5.48
CA LEU A 317 21.70 5.16 -6.12
C LEU A 317 22.47 6.18 -5.26
N ALA A 318 21.76 7.12 -4.63
CA ALA A 318 22.36 8.06 -3.69
C ALA A 318 22.96 7.34 -2.47
N ALA A 319 22.23 6.40 -1.88
CA ALA A 319 22.75 5.54 -0.81
C ALA A 319 23.99 4.77 -1.27
N THR A 320 23.95 4.15 -2.45
CA THR A 320 25.10 3.40 -3.01
C THR A 320 26.31 4.31 -3.23
N ASN A 321 26.11 5.56 -3.62
CA ASN A 321 27.19 6.53 -3.80
C ASN A 321 27.89 6.87 -2.48
N HIS A 322 27.15 6.86 -1.37
CA HIS A 322 27.67 7.01 -0.01
C HIS A 322 28.25 5.72 0.59
N GLY A 323 28.32 4.63 -0.18
CA GLY A 323 28.72 3.32 0.33
C GLY A 323 27.68 2.65 1.24
N LEU A 324 26.46 3.18 1.28
CA LEU A 324 25.32 2.63 2.01
C LEU A 324 24.53 1.66 1.11
N SER A 325 23.59 0.95 1.73
CA SER A 325 22.56 0.18 1.04
C SER A 325 21.19 0.74 1.40
N ALA A 326 20.31 0.83 0.41
CA ALA A 326 18.89 1.05 0.65
C ALA A 326 18.11 -0.21 0.26
N CYS A 327 17.27 -0.70 1.16
CA CYS A 327 16.46 -1.90 0.96
C CYS A 327 15.00 -1.52 0.72
N PRO A 328 14.50 -1.64 -0.53
CA PRO A 328 13.11 -1.36 -0.81
C PRO A 328 12.18 -2.50 -0.34
N THR A 329 10.97 -2.14 0.07
CA THR A 329 9.90 -3.08 0.33
C THR A 329 8.52 -2.47 0.01
N ALA A 330 7.63 -3.32 -0.50
CA ALA A 330 6.21 -3.01 -0.71
C ALA A 330 5.32 -3.81 0.25
N ALA A 331 5.90 -4.63 1.15
CA ALA A 331 5.16 -5.25 2.23
C ALA A 331 4.96 -4.19 3.32
N LEU A 332 3.74 -3.65 3.43
CA LEU A 332 3.42 -2.51 4.28
C LEU A 332 2.20 -2.81 5.14
N SER A 333 2.31 -2.46 6.42
CA SER A 333 1.19 -2.39 7.36
C SER A 333 0.48 -1.05 7.16
N HIS A 334 -0.31 -0.93 6.10
CA HIS A 334 -0.97 0.31 5.67
C HIS A 334 -1.76 0.96 6.81
N SER A 335 -2.54 0.17 7.54
CA SER A 335 -3.33 0.61 8.69
C SER A 335 -2.46 1.14 9.84
N ALA A 336 -1.29 0.54 10.07
CA ALA A 336 -0.34 1.00 11.09
C ALA A 336 0.33 2.31 10.67
N ILE A 337 0.79 2.40 9.42
CA ILE A 337 1.39 3.61 8.85
C ILE A 337 0.40 4.77 8.87
N LYS A 338 -0.83 4.57 8.39
CA LYS A 338 -1.84 5.63 8.36
C LYS A 338 -2.16 6.16 9.76
N ARG A 339 -2.25 5.29 10.75
CA ARG A 339 -2.46 5.67 12.15
C ARG A 339 -1.26 6.40 12.76
N LEU A 340 -0.04 5.96 12.46
CA LEU A 340 1.19 6.64 12.92
C LEU A 340 1.28 8.06 12.38
N LEU A 341 0.96 8.23 11.10
CA LEU A 341 1.15 9.47 10.36
C LEU A 341 -0.10 10.39 10.35
N GLY A 342 -1.22 9.95 10.94
CA GLY A 342 -2.48 10.71 10.92
C GLY A 342 -3.06 10.88 9.50
N LEU A 343 -2.89 9.87 8.65
CA LEU A 343 -3.36 9.88 7.25
C LEU A 343 -4.81 9.38 7.16
N ASP A 344 -5.77 10.28 7.38
CA ASP A 344 -7.18 9.91 7.49
C ASP A 344 -7.91 9.76 6.15
N ARG A 345 -7.35 10.32 5.06
CA ARG A 345 -8.01 10.32 3.75
C ARG A 345 -7.89 8.95 3.08
N LEU A 346 -8.91 8.54 2.33
CA LEU A 346 -8.82 7.35 1.48
C LEU A 346 -7.82 7.50 0.33
N THR A 347 -7.58 8.74 -0.12
CA THR A 347 -6.59 9.05 -1.15
C THR A 347 -5.17 9.15 -0.61
N ASP A 348 -4.97 9.02 0.71
CA ASP A 348 -3.64 8.92 1.31
C ASP A 348 -3.22 7.45 1.36
N ALA A 349 -2.22 7.11 0.54
CA ALA A 349 -1.82 5.76 0.24
C ALA A 349 -0.32 5.55 0.53
N PRO A 350 0.06 4.84 1.61
CA PRO A 350 1.39 4.25 1.70
C PRO A 350 1.60 3.30 0.53
N VAL A 351 2.66 3.49 -0.28
CA VAL A 351 2.89 2.67 -1.48
C VAL A 351 4.21 1.91 -1.41
N TYR A 352 5.26 2.56 -0.89
CA TYR A 352 6.60 2.02 -0.94
C TYR A 352 7.42 2.48 0.26
N ALA A 353 8.38 1.67 0.68
CA ALA A 353 9.28 2.04 1.74
C ALA A 353 10.71 1.58 1.45
N LEU A 354 11.69 2.31 2.00
CA LEU A 354 13.10 1.99 1.88
C LEU A 354 13.76 2.15 3.24
N THR A 355 14.45 1.12 3.73
CA THR A 355 15.39 1.29 4.83
C THR A 355 16.73 1.74 4.27
N ILE A 356 17.54 2.44 5.08
CA ILE A 356 18.92 2.83 4.72
C ILE A 356 19.85 2.35 5.82
N SER A 357 20.94 1.69 5.45
CA SER A 357 21.95 1.19 6.39
C SER A 357 23.34 1.09 5.76
N THR A 358 24.35 1.01 6.61
CA THR A 358 25.68 0.54 6.20
C THR A 358 25.62 -0.97 6.03
N PRO A 359 26.01 -1.53 4.86
CA PRO A 359 25.92 -2.98 4.62
C PRO A 359 26.97 -3.76 5.41
N GLN A 360 26.59 -4.88 6.04
CA GLN A 360 27.48 -5.73 6.86
C GLN A 360 28.59 -6.41 6.05
N THR A 361 28.30 -6.74 4.79
CA THR A 361 29.26 -7.26 3.84
C THR A 361 29.43 -6.23 2.72
N CYS A 362 30.69 -5.99 2.32
CA CYS A 362 30.96 -5.20 1.13
C CYS A 362 30.31 -5.94 -0.05
N PRO A 363 29.46 -5.30 -0.88
CA PRO A 363 28.75 -5.98 -1.95
C PRO A 363 29.76 -6.56 -2.94
N SER A 364 30.05 -7.85 -2.80
CA SER A 364 30.93 -8.55 -3.74
C SER A 364 30.16 -8.80 -5.04
N SER A 365 30.89 -8.88 -6.15
CA SER A 365 30.33 -9.24 -7.47
C SER A 365 29.90 -10.71 -7.55
N VAL A 366 30.12 -11.50 -6.50
CA VAL A 366 29.89 -12.95 -6.46
C VAL A 366 28.64 -13.21 -5.62
N GLY A 367 27.63 -13.82 -6.26
CA GLY A 367 26.31 -14.04 -5.68
C GLY A 367 26.36 -14.81 -4.36
N GLN A 368 26.17 -14.10 -3.26
CA GLN A 368 25.62 -14.68 -2.05
C GLN A 368 24.10 -14.72 -2.16
N SER A 369 23.48 -15.66 -1.44
CA SER A 369 22.02 -15.75 -1.34
C SER A 369 21.43 -14.38 -1.01
N ILE A 370 20.39 -13.99 -1.76
CA ILE A 370 19.62 -12.76 -1.56
C ILE A 370 18.53 -12.92 -0.49
N ASN A 371 18.50 -14.09 0.15
CA ASN A 371 17.57 -14.47 1.20
C ASN A 371 18.33 -14.57 2.51
#